data_AF-A0A7S2W3L6-F1
#
_entry.id   AF-A0A7S2W3L6-F1
#
_cell.length_a   1.000
_cell.length_b   1.000
_cell.length_c   1.000
_cell.angle_alpha   90.00
_cell.angle_beta   90.00
_cell.angle_gamma   90.00
#
_symmetry.space_group_name_H-M   'P 1'
#
loop_
_entity.id
_entity.type
_entity.pdbx_description
1 polymer ?
#
loop_
_entity_poly.entity_id
_entity_poly.type
_entity_poly.pdbx_seq_one_letter_code
_entity_poly.pdbx_strand_id
1 'polypeptide(L)'
;YDKLKQRLERELPGKEDVRSTFPAELKMRFDVFKREVYNGDQGIDPLLVWTSIRSFIKGSIEATLKSSRAISEEEFLDMIVFSSGRCSLTEPQRKIVYPMYKKYARFLHEKNMWDDCDRIVALLLRLEHCKSTDPEKYHSMKVSKIYVDEVQDYTQVECLLFFYLCDGQGNLFLAGDPAQNVVQGVEFRFEDIRSVEYHIAKDKKTVMQKPKKVHVNFRSHTGILNTAGSILKCMFKAFPKSAENLGEDHGVFVGPRPGVFEEVG
;
A
#
# COMPACT_ATOMS: atom_id res chain seq x y z
N TYR A 1 -8.60 -5.39 -9.27
CA TYR A 1 -9.00 -4.35 -8.30
C TYR A 1 -9.92 -3.27 -8.89
N ASP A 2 -9.66 -2.67 -10.05
CA ASP A 2 -10.48 -1.55 -10.56
C ASP A 2 -11.96 -1.84 -10.83
N LYS A 3 -12.28 -3.02 -11.38
CA LYS A 3 -13.69 -3.44 -11.59
C LYS A 3 -14.48 -3.46 -10.28
N LEU A 4 -13.83 -3.83 -9.16
CA LEU A 4 -14.45 -3.82 -7.83
C LEU A 4 -14.78 -2.40 -7.39
N LYS A 5 -13.82 -1.47 -7.52
CA LYS A 5 -14.02 -0.05 -7.18
C LYS A 5 -15.15 0.57 -8.02
N GLN A 6 -15.17 0.33 -9.33
CA GLN A 6 -16.24 0.79 -10.23
C GLN A 6 -17.62 0.22 -9.87
N ARG A 7 -17.69 -1.05 -9.46
CA ARG A 7 -18.93 -1.66 -8.96
C ARG A 7 -19.45 -0.90 -7.73
N LEU A 8 -18.59 -0.66 -6.75
CA LEU A 8 -18.94 0.04 -5.51
C LEU A 8 -19.35 1.49 -5.77
N GLU A 9 -18.66 2.19 -6.67
CA GLU A 9 -19.01 3.57 -7.07
C GLU A 9 -20.45 3.67 -7.60
N ARG A 10 -20.88 2.66 -8.36
CA ARG A 10 -22.22 2.59 -8.94
C ARG A 10 -23.27 2.13 -7.93
N GLU A 11 -22.94 1.17 -7.08
CA GLU A 11 -23.93 0.49 -6.23
C GLU A 11 -24.13 1.15 -4.86
N LEU A 12 -23.14 1.87 -4.34
CA LEU A 12 -23.26 2.55 -3.05
C LEU A 12 -24.12 3.81 -3.17
N PRO A 13 -24.91 4.18 -2.15
CA PRO A 13 -25.57 5.47 -2.12
C PRO A 13 -24.54 6.61 -2.14
N GLY A 14 -24.95 7.75 -2.67
CA GLY A 14 -24.21 9.01 -2.51
C GLY A 14 -24.19 9.42 -1.04
N LYS A 15 -23.17 10.19 -0.65
CA LYS A 15 -23.10 10.82 0.67
C LYS A 15 -22.71 12.28 0.46
N GLU A 16 -23.39 13.19 1.16
CA GLU A 16 -23.08 14.62 1.14
C GLU A 16 -21.60 14.86 1.47
N ASP A 17 -20.99 15.84 0.79
CA ASP A 17 -19.58 16.20 0.88
C ASP A 17 -18.57 15.07 0.57
N VAL A 18 -19.02 13.98 -0.05
CA VAL A 18 -18.15 12.87 -0.47
C VAL A 18 -18.23 12.67 -1.99
N ARG A 19 -17.07 12.75 -2.63
CA ARG A 19 -16.90 12.51 -4.07
C ARG A 19 -17.44 11.12 -4.46
N SER A 20 -18.31 11.06 -5.46
CA SER A 20 -18.93 9.81 -5.93
C SER A 20 -18.39 9.31 -7.27
N THR A 21 -17.73 10.17 -8.05
CA THR A 21 -17.21 9.86 -9.40
C THR A 21 -15.70 10.09 -9.49
N PHE A 22 -15.01 9.21 -10.20
CA PHE A 22 -13.55 9.21 -10.33
C PHE A 22 -13.12 9.11 -11.79
N PRO A 23 -13.27 10.20 -12.58
CA PRO A 23 -12.89 10.20 -13.99
C PRO A 23 -11.38 10.03 -14.16
N ALA A 24 -10.97 9.18 -15.11
CA ALA A 24 -9.56 8.79 -15.27
C ALA A 24 -8.64 9.96 -15.66
N GLU A 25 -9.19 10.97 -16.36
CA GLU A 25 -8.51 12.20 -16.75
C GLU A 25 -8.18 13.12 -15.57
N LEU A 26 -8.91 12.99 -14.46
CA LEU A 26 -8.66 13.73 -13.22
C LEU A 26 -7.79 12.93 -12.23
N LYS A 27 -7.40 11.70 -12.59
CA LYS A 27 -6.52 10.88 -11.75
C LYS A 27 -5.11 11.48 -11.74
N MET A 28 -4.61 11.76 -10.55
CA MET A 28 -3.22 12.12 -10.33
C MET A 28 -2.33 10.90 -10.58
N ARG A 29 -1.38 11.06 -11.50
CA ARG A 29 -0.39 10.06 -11.89
C ARG A 29 1.02 10.57 -11.57
N PHE A 30 1.97 9.65 -11.45
CA PHE A 30 3.34 10.00 -11.10
C PHE A 30 3.99 10.96 -12.09
N ASP A 31 3.72 10.82 -13.40
CA ASP A 31 4.22 11.73 -14.45
C ASP A 31 3.70 13.16 -14.25
N VAL A 32 2.42 13.31 -13.92
CA VAL A 32 1.78 14.60 -13.63
C VAL A 32 2.34 15.19 -12.34
N PHE A 33 2.46 14.39 -11.28
CA PHE A 33 3.06 14.83 -10.02
C PHE A 33 4.49 15.35 -10.22
N LYS A 34 5.33 14.58 -10.92
CA LYS A 34 6.72 14.93 -11.16
C LYS A 34 6.85 16.25 -11.92
N ARG A 35 6.01 16.46 -12.94
CA ARG A 35 6.02 17.65 -13.79
C ARG A 35 5.41 18.88 -13.11
N GLU A 36 4.22 18.74 -12.51
CA GLU A 36 3.41 19.87 -12.07
C GLU A 36 3.60 20.25 -10.60
N VAL A 37 3.90 19.27 -9.74
CA VAL A 37 3.94 19.47 -8.27
C VAL A 37 5.38 19.49 -7.75
N TYR A 38 6.16 18.47 -8.10
CA TYR A 38 7.54 18.34 -7.63
C TYR A 38 8.45 19.39 -8.27
N ASN A 39 8.35 19.55 -9.61
CA ASN A 39 8.95 20.60 -10.44
C ASN A 39 10.38 21.05 -10.04
N GLY A 40 11.37 20.58 -10.80
CA GLY A 40 12.79 20.89 -10.57
C GLY A 40 13.45 19.97 -9.54
N ASP A 41 14.69 20.26 -9.16
CA ASP A 41 15.41 19.49 -8.13
C ASP A 41 15.02 19.97 -6.72
N GLN A 42 14.56 19.04 -5.89
CA GLN A 42 14.17 19.28 -4.51
C GLN A 42 15.14 18.65 -3.50
N GLY A 43 16.29 18.11 -3.95
CA GLY A 43 17.27 17.44 -3.09
C GLY A 43 16.82 16.08 -2.54
N ILE A 44 15.72 15.54 -3.06
CA ILE A 44 15.18 14.21 -2.74
C ILE A 44 14.53 13.61 -3.97
N ASP A 45 14.70 12.32 -4.22
CA ASP A 45 14.11 11.66 -5.38
C ASP A 45 12.56 11.80 -5.42
N PRO A 46 11.97 12.18 -6.57
CA PRO A 46 10.52 12.41 -6.68
C PRO A 46 9.70 11.15 -6.41
N LEU A 47 10.20 9.96 -6.72
CA LEU A 47 9.51 8.70 -6.42
C LEU A 47 9.46 8.49 -4.91
N LEU A 48 10.51 8.81 -4.16
CA LEU A 48 10.46 8.76 -2.69
C LEU A 48 9.39 9.69 -2.12
N VAL A 49 9.27 10.92 -2.63
CA VAL A 49 8.23 11.87 -2.20
C VAL A 49 6.83 11.31 -2.52
N TRP A 50 6.64 10.83 -3.75
CA TRP A 50 5.38 10.23 -4.20
C TRP A 50 4.98 9.02 -3.35
N THR A 51 5.91 8.09 -3.12
CA THR A 51 5.74 6.92 -2.25
C THR A 51 5.34 7.33 -0.84
N SER A 52 5.97 8.36 -0.30
CA SER A 52 5.73 8.78 1.08
C SER A 52 4.37 9.44 1.26
N ILE A 53 3.94 10.24 0.28
CA ILE A 53 2.58 10.81 0.26
C ILE A 53 1.54 9.68 0.24
N ARG A 54 1.69 8.72 -0.67
CA ARG A 54 0.73 7.63 -0.86
C ARG A 54 0.73 6.63 0.29
N SER A 55 1.88 6.21 0.79
CA SER A 55 1.99 5.11 1.77
C SER A 55 1.78 5.57 3.19
N PHE A 56 2.29 6.75 3.55
CA PHE A 56 2.33 7.21 4.94
C PHE A 56 1.34 8.34 5.22
N ILE A 57 1.42 9.42 4.44
CA ILE A 57 0.67 10.63 4.77
C ILE A 57 -0.83 10.43 4.50
N LYS A 58 -1.19 9.86 3.35
CA LYS A 58 -2.60 9.62 2.97
C LYS A 58 -3.05 8.17 3.15
N GLY A 59 -2.18 7.20 2.87
CA GLY A 59 -2.57 5.78 2.79
C GLY A 59 -2.37 4.96 4.07
N SER A 60 -1.87 5.56 5.15
CA SER A 60 -1.80 4.89 6.46
C SER A 60 -3.19 4.79 7.10
N ILE A 61 -3.37 3.83 8.00
CA ILE A 61 -4.62 3.69 8.74
C ILE A 61 -4.88 4.89 9.65
N GLU A 62 -3.84 5.42 10.28
CA GLU A 62 -3.89 6.62 11.11
C GLU A 62 -4.41 7.83 10.33
N ALA A 63 -4.09 7.96 9.03
CA ALA A 63 -4.64 9.01 8.17
C ALA A 63 -6.15 8.85 7.97
N THR A 64 -6.64 7.62 7.78
CA THR A 64 -8.07 7.36 7.54
C THR A 64 -8.96 7.70 8.73
N LEU A 65 -8.41 7.68 9.94
CA LEU A 65 -9.10 8.02 11.19
C LEU A 65 -9.35 9.52 11.37
N LYS A 66 -8.59 10.36 10.66
CA LYS A 66 -8.63 11.81 10.83
C LYS A 66 -9.69 12.43 9.94
N SER A 67 -10.25 13.55 10.38
CA SER A 67 -11.13 14.38 9.56
C SER A 67 -10.41 14.91 8.32
N SER A 68 -9.12 15.27 8.45
CA SER A 68 -8.23 15.71 7.37
C SER A 68 -7.90 14.64 6.33
N ARG A 69 -8.13 13.35 6.65
CA ARG A 69 -7.72 12.19 5.82
C ARG A 69 -6.22 12.14 5.51
N ALA A 70 -5.43 12.76 6.38
CA ALA A 70 -3.99 12.80 6.29
C ALA A 70 -3.34 12.97 7.66
N ILE A 71 -2.14 12.42 7.80
CA ILE A 71 -1.26 12.62 8.96
C ILE A 71 -0.82 14.08 9.06
N SER A 72 -0.70 14.61 10.29
CA SER A 72 -0.20 15.97 10.51
C SER A 72 1.33 16.08 10.34
N GLU A 73 1.87 17.30 10.28
CA GLU A 73 3.31 17.49 10.12
C GLU A 73 4.06 16.96 11.33
N GLU A 74 3.51 17.24 12.51
CA GLU A 74 4.03 16.83 13.81
C GLU A 74 4.09 15.30 13.91
N GLU A 75 3.01 14.62 13.53
CA GLU A 75 2.95 13.16 13.57
C GLU A 75 3.87 12.51 12.54
N PHE A 76 3.97 13.09 11.33
CA PHE A 76 4.85 12.56 10.30
C PHE A 76 6.33 12.69 10.68
N LEU A 77 6.68 13.77 11.39
CA LEU A 77 8.01 14.01 11.94
C LEU A 77 8.27 13.22 13.24
N ASP A 78 7.22 12.72 13.90
CA ASP A 78 7.34 11.91 15.11
C ASP A 78 7.90 10.51 14.79
N MET A 79 9.14 10.28 15.25
CA MET A 79 9.87 9.03 15.07
C MET A 79 9.39 7.89 15.98
N ILE A 80 8.47 8.15 16.92
CA ILE A 80 7.79 7.12 17.72
C ILE A 80 6.59 6.60 16.94
N VAL A 81 5.78 7.51 16.37
CA VAL A 81 4.57 7.17 15.59
C VAL A 81 4.95 6.53 14.25
N PHE A 82 5.87 7.17 13.53
CA PHE A 82 6.47 6.66 12.29
C PHE A 82 7.92 6.30 12.54
N SER A 83 8.16 5.20 13.26
CA SER A 83 9.51 4.71 13.50
C SER A 83 10.25 4.38 12.21
N SER A 84 11.58 4.26 12.29
CA SER A 84 12.44 3.89 11.15
C SER A 84 12.10 2.53 10.54
N GLY A 85 11.38 1.66 11.27
CA GLY A 85 10.83 0.43 10.72
C GLY A 85 9.53 0.62 9.93
N ARG A 86 8.79 1.72 10.16
CA ARG A 86 7.51 2.05 9.51
C ARG A 86 7.63 3.00 8.33
N CYS A 87 8.60 3.91 8.37
CA CYS A 87 8.86 4.88 7.31
C CYS A 87 10.37 4.95 7.09
N SER A 88 10.79 4.51 5.90
CA SER A 88 12.19 4.46 5.48
C SER A 88 12.89 5.83 5.42
N LEU A 89 12.13 6.93 5.41
CA LEU A 89 12.68 8.27 5.36
C LEU A 89 13.35 8.69 6.67
N THR A 90 14.52 9.33 6.51
CA THR A 90 15.21 10.06 7.58
C THR A 90 14.46 11.34 7.96
N GLU A 91 14.69 11.85 9.17
CA GLU A 91 14.06 13.09 9.65
C GLU A 91 14.28 14.29 8.69
N PRO A 92 15.49 14.55 8.14
CA PRO A 92 15.68 15.63 7.17
C PRO A 92 14.83 15.44 5.90
N GLN A 93 14.73 14.21 5.38
CA GLN A 93 13.89 13.92 4.22
C GLN A 93 12.40 14.17 4.52
N ARG A 94 11.93 13.81 5.71
CA ARG A 94 10.54 14.05 6.11
C ARG A 94 10.20 15.54 6.16
N LYS A 95 11.14 16.38 6.63
CA LYS A 95 11.01 17.85 6.63
C LYS A 95 10.93 18.46 5.22
N ILE A 96 11.44 17.77 4.19
CA ILE A 96 11.28 18.16 2.79
C ILE A 96 9.95 17.65 2.23
N VAL A 97 9.60 16.39 2.53
CA VAL A 97 8.42 15.71 1.98
C VAL A 97 7.12 16.34 2.42
N TYR A 98 6.97 16.72 3.70
CA TYR A 98 5.69 17.23 4.19
C TYR A 98 5.26 18.58 3.57
N PRO A 99 6.15 19.57 3.39
CA PRO A 99 5.85 20.75 2.56
C PRO A 99 5.45 20.40 1.12
N MET A 100 6.06 19.38 0.51
CA MET A 100 5.67 18.91 -0.83
C MET A 100 4.28 18.27 -0.83
N TYR A 101 3.94 17.50 0.21
CA TYR A 101 2.57 17.03 0.43
C TYR A 101 1.56 18.18 0.49
N LYS A 102 1.87 19.28 1.20
CA LYS A 102 0.97 20.45 1.24
C LYS A 102 0.75 21.06 -0.14
N LYS A 103 1.80 21.17 -0.97
CA LYS A 103 1.68 21.61 -2.38
C LYS A 103 0.84 20.63 -3.20
N TYR A 104 1.10 19.33 -3.04
CA TYR A 104 0.37 18.25 -3.69
C TYR A 104 -1.14 18.29 -3.39
N ALA A 105 -1.51 18.35 -2.11
CA ALA A 105 -2.91 18.38 -1.68
C ALA A 105 -3.62 19.63 -2.21
N ARG A 106 -2.94 20.79 -2.20
CA ARG A 106 -3.47 22.03 -2.78
C ARG A 106 -3.70 21.90 -4.29
N PHE A 107 -2.73 21.33 -5.01
CA PHE A 107 -2.85 21.10 -6.45
C PHE A 107 -4.04 20.19 -6.78
N LEU A 108 -4.23 19.10 -6.04
CA LEU A 108 -5.39 18.22 -6.22
C LEU A 108 -6.70 18.98 -6.02
N HIS A 109 -6.79 19.75 -4.94
CA HIS A 109 -7.97 20.55 -4.62
C HIS A 109 -8.28 21.59 -5.70
N GLU A 110 -7.30 22.43 -6.07
CA GLU A 110 -7.48 23.50 -7.06
C GLU A 110 -7.83 22.97 -8.46
N LYS A 111 -7.37 21.78 -8.82
CA LYS A 111 -7.64 21.13 -10.11
C LYS A 111 -8.81 20.15 -10.07
N ASN A 112 -9.48 19.99 -8.92
CA ASN A 112 -10.50 18.97 -8.69
C ASN A 112 -10.05 17.54 -9.07
N MET A 113 -8.75 17.27 -8.91
CA MET A 113 -8.13 15.98 -9.18
C MET A 113 -8.25 15.05 -7.97
N TRP A 114 -7.92 13.78 -8.17
CA TRP A 114 -7.99 12.74 -7.14
C TRP A 114 -6.84 11.74 -7.29
N ASP A 115 -6.45 11.10 -6.20
CA ASP A 115 -5.56 9.94 -6.21
C ASP A 115 -6.25 8.66 -5.71
N ASP A 116 -5.54 7.53 -5.78
CA ASP A 116 -6.11 6.25 -5.34
C ASP A 116 -6.54 6.27 -3.86
N CYS A 117 -5.85 7.00 -2.98
CA CYS A 117 -6.25 7.12 -1.58
C CYS A 117 -7.59 7.86 -1.44
N ASP A 118 -7.78 8.98 -2.16
CA ASP A 118 -9.04 9.74 -2.17
C ASP A 118 -10.22 8.86 -2.61
N ARG A 119 -9.99 8.05 -3.65
CA ARG A 119 -10.97 7.11 -4.17
C ARG A 119 -11.38 6.06 -3.13
N ILE A 120 -10.40 5.45 -2.46
CA ILE A 120 -10.72 4.45 -1.43
C ILE A 120 -11.41 5.08 -0.22
N VAL A 121 -10.92 6.22 0.27
CA VAL A 121 -11.53 6.92 1.41
C VAL A 121 -12.98 7.27 1.13
N ALA A 122 -13.30 7.77 -0.07
CA ALA A 122 -14.68 8.04 -0.45
C ALA A 122 -15.56 6.79 -0.45
N LEU A 123 -15.04 5.66 -0.96
CA LEU A 123 -15.74 4.38 -0.92
C LEU A 123 -15.99 3.88 0.51
N LEU A 124 -15.00 3.98 1.39
CA LEU A 124 -15.13 3.62 2.81
C LEU A 124 -16.18 4.49 3.50
N LEU A 125 -16.21 5.80 3.23
CA LEU A 125 -17.21 6.70 3.81
C LEU A 125 -18.63 6.42 3.31
N ARG A 126 -18.78 6.06 2.03
CA ARG A 126 -20.07 5.65 1.47
C ARG A 126 -20.50 4.27 1.98
N LEU A 127 -19.57 3.35 2.22
CA LEU A 127 -19.83 2.06 2.87
C LEU A 127 -20.35 2.25 4.29
N GLU A 128 -19.69 3.05 5.12
CA GLU A 128 -20.18 3.33 6.48
C GLU A 128 -21.52 4.07 6.48
N HIS A 129 -21.72 5.00 5.53
CA HIS A 129 -23.02 5.64 5.37
C HIS A 129 -24.10 4.62 4.99
N CYS A 130 -23.86 3.78 3.98
CA CYS A 130 -24.78 2.72 3.57
C CYS A 130 -25.09 1.77 4.72
N LYS A 131 -24.09 1.41 5.54
CA LYS A 131 -24.28 0.56 6.72
C LYS A 131 -25.29 1.16 7.72
N SER A 132 -25.32 2.49 7.85
CA SER A 132 -26.27 3.19 8.73
C SER A 132 -27.65 3.42 8.10
N THR A 133 -27.72 3.62 6.78
CA THR A 133 -28.97 4.03 6.09
C THR A 133 -29.69 2.88 5.39
N ASP A 134 -28.97 1.87 4.92
CA ASP A 134 -29.49 0.69 4.24
C ASP A 134 -28.60 -0.54 4.55
N PRO A 135 -28.81 -1.17 5.73
CA PRO A 135 -28.01 -2.31 6.17
C PRO A 135 -28.08 -3.52 5.22
N GLU A 136 -29.23 -3.75 4.58
CA GLU A 136 -29.41 -4.82 3.60
C GLU A 136 -28.54 -4.57 2.36
N LYS A 137 -28.54 -3.34 1.85
CA LYS A 137 -27.66 -2.95 0.75
C LYS A 137 -26.20 -3.06 1.15
N TYR A 138 -25.81 -2.59 2.34
CA TYR A 138 -24.45 -2.74 2.85
C TYR A 138 -24.03 -4.22 2.90
N HIS A 139 -24.90 -5.09 3.43
CA HIS A 139 -24.65 -6.53 3.47
C HIS A 139 -24.51 -7.12 2.06
N SER A 140 -25.30 -6.66 1.08
CA SER A 140 -25.18 -7.08 -0.33
C SER A 140 -23.87 -6.66 -1.01
N MET A 141 -23.14 -5.68 -0.44
CA MET A 141 -21.79 -5.30 -0.91
C MET A 141 -20.71 -6.26 -0.41
N LYS A 142 -21.01 -7.06 0.63
CA LYS A 142 -20.06 -8.02 1.19
C LYS A 142 -19.82 -9.18 0.21
N VAL A 143 -18.63 -9.75 0.30
CA VAL A 143 -18.18 -10.91 -0.46
C VAL A 143 -17.80 -11.99 0.53
N SER A 144 -18.29 -13.20 0.28
CA SER A 144 -18.09 -14.34 1.19
C SER A 144 -16.62 -14.73 1.34
N LYS A 145 -15.79 -14.58 0.31
CA LYS A 145 -14.34 -14.81 0.35
C LYS A 145 -13.61 -13.86 -0.60
N ILE A 146 -12.45 -13.36 -0.16
CA ILE A 146 -11.58 -12.50 -0.95
C ILE A 146 -10.17 -13.09 -0.98
N TYR A 147 -9.63 -13.23 -2.18
CA TYR A 147 -8.25 -13.63 -2.42
C TYR A 147 -7.53 -12.45 -3.08
N VAL A 148 -6.48 -11.97 -2.45
CA VAL A 148 -5.64 -10.89 -2.97
C VAL A 148 -4.25 -11.46 -3.19
N ASP A 149 -3.81 -11.38 -4.43
CA ASP A 149 -2.43 -11.63 -4.83
C ASP A 149 -1.70 -10.28 -4.92
N GLU A 150 -0.37 -10.31 -4.81
CA GLU A 150 0.50 -9.13 -4.80
C GLU A 150 0.06 -8.06 -3.79
N VAL A 151 -0.26 -8.48 -2.55
CA VAL A 151 -0.76 -7.55 -1.52
C VAL A 151 0.21 -6.40 -1.23
N GLN A 152 1.50 -6.56 -1.53
CA GLN A 152 2.52 -5.53 -1.36
C GLN A 152 2.35 -4.30 -2.26
N ASP A 153 1.54 -4.42 -3.32
CA ASP A 153 1.27 -3.33 -4.26
C ASP A 153 0.20 -2.35 -3.76
N TYR A 154 -0.43 -2.64 -2.60
CA TYR A 154 -1.51 -1.85 -2.04
C TYR A 154 -1.10 -1.10 -0.77
N THR A 155 -1.59 0.13 -0.65
CA THR A 155 -1.50 0.91 0.59
C THR A 155 -2.36 0.30 1.70
N GLN A 156 -2.14 0.74 2.96
CA GLN A 156 -2.93 0.23 4.09
C GLN A 156 -4.42 0.56 3.95
N VAL A 157 -4.75 1.76 3.45
CA VAL A 157 -6.13 2.17 3.17
C VAL A 157 -6.77 1.33 2.06
N GLU A 158 -6.02 0.95 1.02
CA GLU A 158 -6.50 0.03 -0.01
C GLU A 158 -6.79 -1.36 0.56
N CYS A 159 -5.93 -1.83 1.47
CA CYS A 159 -6.13 -3.08 2.18
C CYS A 159 -7.36 -3.03 3.10
N LEU A 160 -7.61 -1.91 3.77
CA LEU A 160 -8.78 -1.68 4.62
C LEU A 160 -10.09 -1.93 3.87
N LEU A 161 -10.16 -1.56 2.58
CA LEU A 161 -11.33 -1.84 1.76
C LEU A 161 -11.63 -3.34 1.65
N PHE A 162 -10.62 -4.20 1.55
CA PHE A 162 -10.85 -5.65 1.50
C PHE A 162 -11.51 -6.17 2.77
N PHE A 163 -11.09 -5.69 3.95
CA PHE A 163 -11.74 -6.07 5.21
C PHE A 163 -13.17 -5.54 5.31
N TYR A 164 -13.44 -4.35 4.76
CA TYR A 164 -14.79 -3.80 4.70
C TYR A 164 -15.72 -4.62 3.81
N LEU A 165 -15.19 -5.24 2.77
CA LEU A 165 -15.97 -6.05 1.83
C LEU A 165 -16.02 -7.51 2.21
N CYS A 166 -15.05 -8.03 2.96
CA CYS A 166 -15.05 -9.43 3.35
C CYS A 166 -16.11 -9.71 4.42
N ASP A 167 -16.87 -10.79 4.24
CA ASP A 167 -17.78 -11.31 5.25
C ASP A 167 -17.02 -12.18 6.26
N GLY A 168 -16.39 -11.53 7.24
CA GLY A 168 -15.61 -12.18 8.30
C GLY A 168 -14.11 -12.31 8.02
N GLN A 169 -13.31 -12.30 9.09
CA GLN A 169 -11.84 -12.28 9.03
C GLN A 169 -11.24 -13.56 8.40
N GLY A 170 -11.82 -14.74 8.67
CA GLY A 170 -11.31 -16.03 8.16
C GLY A 170 -11.51 -16.27 6.66
N ASN A 171 -12.15 -15.32 5.99
CA ASN A 171 -12.50 -15.41 4.57
C ASN A 171 -11.62 -14.51 3.68
N LEU A 172 -10.68 -13.77 4.27
CA LEU A 172 -9.71 -12.96 3.58
C LEU A 172 -8.37 -13.69 3.49
N PHE A 173 -7.90 -13.95 2.27
CA PHE A 173 -6.59 -14.54 1.99
C PHE A 173 -5.74 -13.52 1.25
N LEU A 174 -4.61 -13.15 1.85
CA LEU A 174 -3.68 -12.16 1.31
C LEU A 174 -2.33 -12.84 1.07
N ALA A 175 -1.85 -12.79 -0.17
CA ALA A 175 -0.55 -13.30 -0.60
C ALA A 175 0.26 -12.18 -1.24
N GLY A 176 1.58 -12.24 -1.10
CA GLY A 176 2.49 -11.26 -1.67
C GLY A 176 3.93 -11.50 -1.23
N ASP A 177 4.84 -10.78 -1.88
CA ASP A 177 6.28 -10.81 -1.60
C ASP A 177 6.79 -9.37 -1.46
N PRO A 178 7.09 -8.89 -0.25
CA PRO A 178 7.61 -7.53 -0.03
C PRO A 178 8.92 -7.24 -0.78
N ALA A 179 9.72 -8.27 -1.10
CA ALA A 179 10.95 -8.11 -1.87
C ALA A 179 10.68 -7.88 -3.38
N GLN A 180 9.46 -8.14 -3.86
CA GLN A 180 9.03 -7.98 -5.25
C GLN A 180 8.05 -6.81 -5.43
N ASN A 181 8.11 -5.78 -4.59
CA ASN A 181 7.25 -4.62 -4.80
C ASN A 181 7.60 -3.92 -6.13
N VAL A 182 6.71 -4.06 -7.12
CA VAL A 182 6.88 -3.53 -8.48
C VAL A 182 6.13 -2.21 -8.67
N VAL A 183 5.20 -1.88 -7.79
CA VAL A 183 4.41 -0.65 -7.89
C VAL A 183 5.18 0.54 -7.37
N GLN A 184 5.47 1.45 -8.29
CA GLN A 184 5.97 2.78 -7.96
C GLN A 184 5.01 3.50 -7.00
N GLY A 185 5.49 3.85 -5.82
CA GLY A 185 4.73 4.68 -4.89
C GLY A 185 4.10 3.96 -3.70
N VAL A 186 4.44 2.70 -3.42
CA VAL A 186 3.93 1.98 -2.25
C VAL A 186 5.09 1.41 -1.43
N GLU A 187 5.10 1.66 -0.12
CA GLU A 187 5.97 0.97 0.84
C GLU A 187 5.09 0.07 1.71
N PHE A 188 5.42 -1.23 1.75
CA PHE A 188 4.56 -2.27 2.32
C PHE A 188 5.30 -3.20 3.28
N ARG A 189 4.60 -3.60 4.34
CA ARG A 189 5.00 -4.68 5.25
C ARG A 189 3.79 -5.50 5.66
N PHE A 190 3.97 -6.80 5.92
CA PHE A 190 2.88 -7.64 6.40
C PHE A 190 2.38 -7.22 7.81
N GLU A 191 3.21 -6.59 8.62
CA GLU A 191 2.83 -5.98 9.90
C GLU A 191 1.79 -4.86 9.72
N ASP A 192 1.78 -4.20 8.56
CA ASP A 192 0.82 -3.14 8.27
C ASP A 192 -0.58 -3.72 8.05
N ILE A 193 -0.70 -4.88 7.41
CA ILE A 193 -1.97 -5.62 7.30
C ILE A 193 -2.55 -5.97 8.68
N ARG A 194 -1.70 -6.39 9.63
CA ARG A 194 -2.15 -6.69 10.99
C ARG A 194 -2.60 -5.44 11.73
N SER A 195 -1.98 -4.30 11.44
CA SER A 195 -2.37 -2.99 11.98
C SER A 195 -3.74 -2.56 11.43
N VAL A 196 -3.99 -2.78 10.13
CA VAL A 196 -5.30 -2.56 9.48
C VAL A 196 -6.39 -3.39 10.13
N GLU A 197 -6.14 -4.68 10.36
CA GLU A 197 -7.13 -5.55 10.99
C GLU A 197 -7.42 -5.16 12.43
N TYR A 198 -6.36 -4.89 13.22
CA TYR A 198 -6.50 -4.46 14.61
C TYR A 198 -7.39 -3.21 14.72
N HIS A 199 -7.23 -2.28 13.77
CA HIS A 199 -8.05 -1.09 13.68
C HIS A 199 -9.55 -1.40 13.50
N ILE A 200 -9.90 -2.42 12.70
CA ILE A 200 -11.29 -2.81 12.44
C ILE A 200 -11.87 -3.65 13.58
N ALA A 201 -11.03 -4.45 14.23
CA ALA A 201 -11.45 -5.42 15.24
C ALA A 201 -11.93 -4.79 16.55
N LYS A 202 -11.66 -3.49 16.81
CA LYS A 202 -12.11 -2.72 18.00
C LYS A 202 -12.12 -3.56 19.30
N ASP A 203 -10.94 -4.10 19.68
CA ASP A 203 -10.71 -4.96 20.86
C ASP A 203 -11.22 -6.42 20.83
N LYS A 204 -11.68 -6.95 19.69
CA LYS A 204 -11.96 -8.39 19.59
C LYS A 204 -10.66 -9.20 19.50
N LYS A 205 -10.53 -10.21 20.39
CA LYS A 205 -9.38 -11.12 20.61
C LYS A 205 -8.87 -11.92 19.40
N THR A 206 -9.34 -11.64 18.19
CA THR A 206 -8.93 -12.31 16.95
C THR A 206 -8.17 -11.33 16.07
N VAL A 207 -6.85 -11.31 16.28
CA VAL A 207 -5.89 -10.80 15.29
C VAL A 207 -5.56 -11.97 14.35
N MET A 208 -5.45 -11.71 13.05
CA MET A 208 -5.01 -12.67 12.05
C MET A 208 -3.77 -13.40 12.54
N GLN A 209 -3.70 -14.67 12.14
CA GLN A 209 -2.51 -15.47 12.30
C GLN A 209 -1.31 -14.73 11.70
N LYS A 210 -0.13 -14.92 12.29
CA LYS A 210 1.09 -14.42 11.69
C LYS A 210 1.19 -14.91 10.24
N PRO A 211 1.76 -14.10 9.32
CA PRO A 211 1.95 -14.51 7.93
C PRO A 211 2.63 -15.89 7.87
N LYS A 212 2.05 -16.79 7.07
CA LYS A 212 2.70 -18.06 6.77
C LYS A 212 3.72 -17.82 5.67
N LYS A 213 4.98 -18.16 5.93
CA LYS A 213 6.07 -18.03 4.96
C LYS A 213 6.19 -19.33 4.16
N VAL A 214 6.36 -19.21 2.85
CA VAL A 214 6.60 -20.34 1.94
C VAL A 214 8.03 -20.25 1.45
N HIS A 215 8.89 -21.16 1.89
CA HIS A 215 10.34 -21.14 1.63
C HIS A 215 10.79 -22.11 0.52
N VAL A 216 9.87 -22.93 0.01
CA VAL A 216 10.18 -23.91 -1.04
C VAL A 216 9.88 -23.28 -2.39
N ASN A 217 10.92 -23.10 -3.19
CA ASN A 217 10.81 -22.58 -4.53
C ASN A 217 10.65 -23.74 -5.52
N PHE A 218 9.46 -23.84 -6.11
CA PHE A 218 9.14 -24.88 -7.09
C PHE A 218 9.45 -24.47 -8.54
N ARG A 219 9.81 -23.20 -8.77
CA ARG A 219 10.04 -22.64 -10.12
C ARG A 219 11.50 -22.81 -10.55
N SER A 220 12.43 -22.53 -9.64
CA SER A 220 13.86 -22.44 -9.93
C SER A 220 14.63 -23.56 -9.24
N HIS A 221 15.63 -24.08 -9.93
CA HIS A 221 16.54 -25.08 -9.36
C HIS A 221 17.53 -24.45 -8.37
N THR A 222 18.13 -25.27 -7.50
CA THR A 222 19.01 -24.83 -6.40
C THR A 222 20.14 -23.90 -6.86
N GLY A 223 20.74 -24.17 -8.03
CA GLY A 223 21.77 -23.30 -8.63
C GLY A 223 21.33 -21.83 -8.76
N ILE A 224 20.15 -21.55 -9.35
CA ILE A 224 19.65 -20.17 -9.53
C ILE A 224 19.39 -19.52 -8.17
N LEU A 225 18.80 -20.27 -7.23
CA LEU A 225 18.49 -19.77 -5.89
C LEU A 225 19.75 -19.42 -5.10
N ASN A 226 20.79 -20.23 -5.20
CA ASN A 226 22.09 -19.95 -4.58
C ASN A 226 22.69 -18.66 -5.13
N THR A 227 22.63 -18.45 -6.46
CA THR A 227 23.11 -17.21 -7.08
C THR A 227 22.34 -16.00 -6.58
N ALA A 228 21.00 -16.05 -6.59
CA ALA A 228 20.15 -14.98 -6.07
C ALA A 228 20.44 -14.70 -4.58
N GLY A 229 20.54 -15.75 -3.76
CA GLY A 229 20.87 -15.65 -2.34
C GLY A 229 22.25 -15.03 -2.08
N SER A 230 23.27 -15.34 -2.89
CA SER A 230 24.58 -14.69 -2.80
C SER A 230 24.52 -13.19 -3.11
N ILE A 231 23.72 -12.79 -4.12
CA ILE A 231 23.51 -11.37 -4.44
C ILE A 231 22.81 -10.65 -3.28
N LEU A 232 21.72 -11.24 -2.76
CA LEU A 232 20.99 -10.68 -1.63
C LEU A 232 21.87 -10.53 -0.39
N LYS A 233 22.76 -11.50 -0.09
CA LYS A 233 23.74 -11.38 1.00
C LYS A 233 24.66 -10.18 0.82
N CYS A 234 25.16 -9.95 -0.39
CA CYS A 234 25.98 -8.77 -0.68
C CYS A 234 25.18 -7.47 -0.50
N MET A 235 23.94 -7.44 -0.98
CA MET A 235 23.04 -6.29 -0.82
C MET A 235 22.77 -5.99 0.66
N PHE A 236 22.40 -6.99 1.46
CA PHE A 236 22.16 -6.80 2.90
C PHE A 236 23.41 -6.42 3.67
N LYS A 237 24.60 -6.84 3.22
CA LYS A 237 25.87 -6.37 3.82
C LYS A 237 26.12 -4.90 3.53
N ALA A 238 25.85 -4.45 2.30
CA ALA A 238 26.04 -3.04 1.90
C ALA A 238 24.93 -2.13 2.44
N PHE A 239 23.70 -2.63 2.54
CA PHE A 239 22.50 -1.89 2.93
C PHE A 239 21.71 -2.66 4.00
N PRO A 240 22.17 -2.70 5.26
CA PRO A 240 21.59 -3.58 6.29
C PRO A 240 20.12 -3.34 6.65
N LYS A 241 19.55 -2.21 6.20
CA LYS A 241 18.17 -1.79 6.48
C LYS A 241 17.32 -1.66 5.21
N SER A 242 17.78 -2.15 4.06
CA SER A 242 17.08 -1.93 2.77
C SER A 242 15.85 -2.81 2.56
N ALA A 243 15.77 -3.98 3.21
CA ALA A 243 14.62 -4.88 3.13
C ALA A 243 14.61 -5.87 4.32
N GLU A 244 13.48 -6.54 4.52
CA GLU A 244 13.38 -7.67 5.45
C GLU A 244 14.19 -8.86 4.92
N ASN A 245 15.05 -9.44 5.75
CA ASN A 245 15.70 -10.70 5.41
C ASN A 245 14.73 -11.87 5.67
N LEU A 246 14.14 -12.38 4.59
CA LEU A 246 13.14 -13.44 4.63
C LEU A 246 13.73 -14.86 4.77
N GLY A 247 15.06 -15.00 4.84
CA GLY A 247 15.76 -16.28 4.84
C GLY A 247 16.15 -16.74 3.43
N GLU A 248 16.73 -17.93 3.32
CA GLU A 248 17.11 -18.52 2.03
C GLU A 248 15.95 -19.33 1.44
N ASP A 249 15.79 -19.24 0.12
CA ASP A 249 14.88 -20.11 -0.64
C ASP A 249 15.53 -21.47 -0.92
N HIS A 250 14.73 -22.53 -0.81
CA HIS A 250 15.18 -23.89 -1.09
C HIS A 250 14.53 -24.44 -2.36
N GLY A 251 15.36 -24.87 -3.31
CA GLY A 251 14.93 -25.50 -4.55
C GLY A 251 14.69 -26.99 -4.36
N VAL A 252 13.75 -27.54 -5.12
CA VAL A 252 13.36 -28.97 -5.02
C VAL A 252 14.34 -29.88 -5.79
N PHE A 253 15.14 -29.33 -6.71
CA PHE A 253 16.07 -30.09 -7.53
C PHE A 253 17.31 -29.29 -7.90
N VAL A 254 18.41 -30.00 -8.16
CA VAL A 254 19.64 -29.45 -8.72
C VAL A 254 19.48 -29.32 -10.23
N GLY A 255 19.86 -28.18 -10.78
CA GLY A 255 19.81 -27.91 -12.22
C GLY A 255 21.19 -27.55 -12.77
N PRO A 256 21.27 -27.17 -14.05
CA PRO A 256 22.52 -26.77 -14.69
C PRO A 256 23.17 -25.58 -13.97
N ARG A 257 24.47 -25.38 -14.21
CA ARG A 257 25.19 -24.22 -13.65
C ARG A 257 24.56 -22.93 -14.20
N PRO A 258 24.15 -21.98 -13.34
CA PRO A 258 23.59 -20.71 -13.81
C PRO A 258 24.60 -19.94 -14.68
N GLY A 259 24.11 -19.34 -15.76
CA GLY A 259 24.84 -18.41 -16.61
C GLY A 259 24.18 -17.04 -16.61
N VAL A 260 24.95 -16.00 -16.90
CA VAL A 260 24.45 -14.63 -17.11
C VAL A 260 24.44 -14.39 -18.62
N PHE A 261 23.31 -13.92 -19.14
CA PHE A 261 23.22 -13.49 -20.54
C PHE A 261 23.44 -11.98 -20.59
N GLU A 262 24.38 -11.52 -21.41
CA GLU A 262 24.70 -10.08 -21.53
C GLU A 262 23.71 -9.33 -22.43
N GLU A 263 22.87 -10.05 -23.20
CA GLU A 263 21.85 -9.47 -24.07
C GLU A 263 20.58 -10.33 -24.05
N VAL A 264 19.47 -9.73 -23.62
CA VAL A 264 18.12 -10.19 -23.99
C VAL A 264 17.61 -9.12 -24.95
N GLY A 265 17.63 -9.45 -26.24
CA GLY A 265 17.17 -8.55 -27.31
C GLY A 265 15.69 -8.22 -27.24
#